data_AF-A0A2N9VRN9-F1
#
_entry.id   AF-A0A2N9VRN9-F1
#
_cell.length_a   1.000
_cell.length_b   1.000
_cell.length_c   1.000
_cell.angle_alpha   90.00
_cell.angle_beta   90.00
_cell.angle_gamma   90.00
#
_symmetry.space_group_name_H-M   'P 1'
#
loop_
_entity.id
_entity.type
_entity.pdbx_description
1 polymer ?
#
loop_
_entity_poly.entity_id
_entity_poly.type
_entity_poly.pdbx_seq_one_letter_code
_entity_poly.pdbx_strand_id
1 'polypeptide(L)'
;MTDSASHAPAYSGPTKTIRGYLRGPPYAQLTASSVVFVTAYDATGGNSAPMPKIGTTSFTLNRNGYFPVAYEIEIPANGSAPRVALAVEIRRAGAVIFSNDRRYSQTTERNLDIPMREAPPKLKLRGRL
;
A
#
# COMPACT_ATOMS: atom_id res chain seq x y z
N MET A 1 11.61 32.43 4.74
CA MET A 1 11.53 30.96 4.90
C MET A 1 10.49 30.70 5.97
N THR A 2 9.33 30.18 5.61
CA THR A 2 8.36 29.64 6.57
C THR A 2 7.97 28.26 6.07
N ASP A 3 8.36 27.30 6.91
CA ASP A 3 8.25 25.86 6.72
C ASP A 3 6.77 25.49 6.55
N SER A 4 6.45 24.84 5.43
CA SER A 4 5.12 24.30 5.17
C SER A 4 4.97 23.05 6.04
N ALA A 5 4.59 23.27 7.30
CA ALA A 5 4.20 22.20 8.20
C ALA A 5 3.13 21.35 7.49
N SER A 6 3.53 20.12 7.19
CA SER A 6 2.73 19.12 6.48
C SER A 6 1.30 19.12 7.01
N HIS A 7 0.37 19.64 6.20
CA HIS A 7 -1.06 19.50 6.45
C HIS A 7 -1.41 18.02 6.19
N ALA A 8 -1.12 17.17 7.18
CA ALA A 8 -1.85 15.93 7.32
C ALA A 8 -3.32 16.35 7.48
N PRO A 9 -4.26 15.90 6.63
CA PRO A 9 -5.66 16.17 6.89
C PRO A 9 -5.98 15.48 8.22
N ALA A 10 -6.08 16.28 9.28
CA ALA A 10 -6.52 15.83 10.59
C ALA A 10 -8.02 15.56 10.49
N TYR A 11 -8.37 14.41 9.91
CA TYR A 11 -9.74 13.94 9.90
C TYR A 11 -10.10 13.55 11.34
N SER A 12 -10.95 14.35 11.98
CA SER A 12 -11.43 14.15 13.36
C SER A 12 -12.76 13.37 13.43
N GLY A 13 -13.24 12.84 12.30
CA GLY A 13 -14.46 12.06 12.22
C GLY A 13 -14.25 10.56 12.50
N PRO A 14 -15.33 9.75 12.47
CA PRO A 14 -15.23 8.32 12.68
C PRO A 14 -14.30 7.68 11.63
N THR A 15 -13.34 6.87 12.06
CA THR A 15 -12.45 6.13 11.17
C THR A 15 -12.90 4.69 10.99
N LYS A 16 -12.48 4.06 9.90
CA LYS A 16 -12.53 2.61 9.74
C LYS A 16 -11.14 2.09 9.44
N THR A 17 -10.86 0.92 9.98
CA THR A 17 -9.60 0.22 9.80
C THR A 17 -9.74 -0.77 8.64
N ILE A 18 -8.85 -0.67 7.65
CA ILE A 18 -8.65 -1.72 6.65
C ILE A 18 -7.39 -2.50 7.01
N ARG A 19 -7.50 -3.83 7.04
CA ARG A 19 -6.39 -4.72 7.35
C ARG A 19 -6.31 -5.89 6.38
N GLY A 20 -5.19 -6.59 6.39
CA GLY A 20 -5.04 -7.81 5.61
C GLY A 20 -3.58 -8.18 5.46
N TYR A 21 -3.30 -8.98 4.44
CA TYR A 21 -1.95 -9.44 4.15
C TYR A 21 -1.47 -8.99 2.79
N LEU A 22 -0.25 -8.48 2.75
CA LEU A 22 0.51 -8.35 1.52
C LEU A 22 0.96 -9.76 1.09
N ARG A 23 0.61 -10.16 -0.13
CA ARG A 23 0.88 -11.48 -0.71
C ARG A 23 1.85 -11.33 -1.87
N GLY A 24 3.14 -11.53 -1.60
CA GLY A 24 4.18 -11.54 -2.62
C GLY A 24 4.74 -12.94 -2.90
N PRO A 25 5.82 -13.04 -3.70
CA PRO A 25 6.47 -14.31 -3.99
C PRO A 25 6.98 -14.98 -2.71
N PRO A 26 6.70 -16.28 -2.47
CA PRO A 26 7.05 -16.95 -1.21
C PRO A 26 8.56 -17.09 -0.99
N TYR A 27 9.35 -17.00 -2.05
CA TYR A 27 10.82 -17.07 -2.01
C TYR A 27 11.49 -15.70 -1.76
N ALA A 28 10.74 -14.60 -1.77
CA ALA A 28 11.31 -13.26 -1.64
C ALA A 28 11.65 -12.92 -0.19
N GLN A 29 12.94 -12.76 0.11
CA GLN A 29 13.40 -12.34 1.42
C GLN A 29 13.20 -10.85 1.67
N LEU A 30 12.42 -10.56 2.71
CA LEU A 30 12.25 -9.24 3.29
C LEU A 30 13.20 -9.07 4.48
N THR A 31 13.80 -7.90 4.60
CA THR A 31 14.76 -7.60 5.68
C THR A 31 14.13 -6.74 6.75
N ALA A 32 14.71 -6.75 7.94
CA ALA A 32 14.29 -5.91 9.05
C ALA A 32 14.26 -4.40 8.69
N SER A 33 15.13 -3.97 7.78
CA SER A 33 15.20 -2.58 7.28
C SER A 33 14.21 -2.23 6.16
N SER A 34 13.39 -3.18 5.72
CA SER A 34 12.38 -2.91 4.69
C SER A 34 11.23 -2.12 5.30
N VAL A 35 10.78 -1.07 4.62
CA VAL A 35 9.69 -0.19 5.05
C VAL A 35 8.50 -0.39 4.12
N VAL A 36 7.34 -0.65 4.70
CA VAL A 36 6.06 -0.75 3.99
C VAL A 36 5.39 0.61 4.02
N PHE A 37 4.98 1.11 2.86
CA PHE A 37 4.16 2.31 2.71
C PHE A 37 2.81 1.89 2.16
N VAL A 38 1.72 2.28 2.83
CA VAL A 38 0.34 2.03 2.39
C VAL A 38 -0.34 3.38 2.21
N THR A 39 -0.90 3.61 1.03
CA THR A 39 -1.69 4.80 0.71
C THR A 39 -3.08 4.37 0.27
N ALA A 40 -4.11 4.95 0.91
CA ALA A 40 -5.50 4.75 0.55
C ALA A 40 -6.01 5.90 -0.33
N TYR A 41 -6.80 5.53 -1.33
CA TYR A 41 -7.45 6.43 -2.25
C TYR A 41 -8.95 6.18 -2.30
N ASP A 42 -9.74 7.25 -2.47
CA ASP A 42 -11.16 7.17 -2.76
C ASP A 42 -11.37 6.74 -4.22
N ALA A 43 -11.95 5.56 -4.42
CA ALA A 43 -12.19 4.94 -5.72
C ALA A 43 -13.69 4.89 -6.07
N THR A 44 -14.52 5.68 -5.38
CA THR A 44 -15.99 5.68 -5.55
C THR A 44 -16.42 6.10 -6.94
N GLY A 45 -15.74 7.08 -7.54
CA GLY A 45 -15.94 7.51 -8.92
C GLY A 45 -15.38 6.56 -9.99
N GLY A 46 -14.92 5.36 -9.58
CA GLY A 46 -14.25 4.41 -10.46
C GLY A 46 -12.73 4.51 -10.40
N ASN A 47 -12.08 3.65 -11.20
CA ASN A 47 -10.63 3.41 -11.15
C ASN A 47 -9.84 4.23 -12.20
N SER A 48 -10.47 5.28 -12.71
CA SER A 48 -9.90 6.28 -13.59
C SER A 48 -9.25 7.36 -12.74
N ALA A 49 -7.95 7.62 -12.97
CA ALA A 49 -7.25 8.68 -12.27
C ALA A 49 -7.86 10.05 -12.62
N PRO A 50 -7.85 11.04 -11.70
CA PRO A 50 -7.25 11.01 -10.36
C PRO A 50 -8.20 10.52 -9.27
N MET A 51 -7.73 9.59 -8.43
CA MET A 51 -8.41 9.20 -7.19
C MET A 51 -7.86 10.05 -6.03
N PRO A 52 -8.70 10.72 -5.22
CA PRO A 52 -8.24 11.49 -4.06
C PRO A 52 -7.57 10.62 -3.00
N LYS A 53 -6.45 11.09 -2.43
CA LYS A 53 -5.79 10.42 -1.30
C LYS A 53 -6.60 10.66 -0.02
N ILE A 54 -6.93 9.58 0.70
CA ILE A 54 -7.75 9.65 1.92
C ILE A 54 -7.02 9.14 3.17
N GLY A 55 -5.86 8.49 3.03
CA GLY A 55 -5.07 8.04 4.16
C GLY A 55 -3.70 7.52 3.76
N THR A 56 -2.76 7.56 4.70
CA THR A 56 -1.40 7.00 4.53
C THR A 56 -0.90 6.43 5.84
N THR A 57 -0.18 5.33 5.78
CA THR A 57 0.59 4.80 6.90
C THR A 57 1.87 4.16 6.40
N SER A 58 2.85 4.01 7.29
CA SER A 58 4.07 3.27 7.01
C SER A 58 4.62 2.59 8.25
N PHE A 59 5.27 1.45 8.06
CA PHE A 59 5.94 0.74 9.15
C PHE A 59 7.17 -0.02 8.66
N THR A 60 8.16 -0.12 9.52
CA THR A 60 9.37 -0.93 9.29
C THR A 60 9.12 -2.37 9.72
N LEU A 61 9.64 -3.34 8.97
CA LEU A 61 9.40 -4.76 9.28
C LEU A 61 10.06 -5.22 10.59
N ASN A 62 11.20 -4.63 10.97
CA ASN A 62 11.95 -4.89 12.20
C ASN A 62 12.40 -6.35 12.41
N ARG A 63 12.13 -7.24 11.45
CA ARG A 63 12.60 -8.62 11.40
C ARG A 63 12.82 -9.06 9.96
N ASN A 64 13.76 -9.97 9.76
CA ASN A 64 13.89 -10.68 8.49
C ASN A 64 12.74 -11.68 8.35
N GLY A 65 12.29 -11.92 7.14
CA GLY A 65 11.20 -12.86 6.88
C GLY A 65 10.77 -12.90 5.42
N TYR A 66 9.55 -13.38 5.21
CA TYR A 66 8.95 -13.57 3.91
C TYR A 66 7.52 -13.03 3.93
N PHE A 67 6.88 -13.01 2.77
CA PHE A 67 5.43 -12.88 2.70
C PHE A 67 4.75 -14.10 3.37
N PRO A 68 3.53 -13.94 3.92
CA PRO A 68 2.71 -12.73 3.95
C PRO A 68 3.17 -11.70 4.99
N VAL A 69 2.96 -10.42 4.69
CA VAL A 69 3.17 -9.31 5.64
C VAL A 69 1.83 -8.72 6.03
N ALA A 70 1.49 -8.72 7.32
CA ALA A 70 0.28 -8.07 7.80
C ALA A 70 0.40 -6.55 7.65
N TYR A 71 -0.69 -5.89 7.29
CA TYR A 71 -0.79 -4.44 7.26
C TYR A 71 -2.13 -3.99 7.85
N GLU A 72 -2.13 -2.75 8.32
CA GLU A 72 -3.32 -2.07 8.82
C GLU A 72 -3.24 -0.60 8.42
N ILE A 73 -4.36 -0.02 7.98
CA ILE A 73 -4.48 1.41 7.70
C ILE A 73 -5.82 1.93 8.20
N GLU A 74 -5.79 3.04 8.92
CA GLU A 74 -6.97 3.80 9.27
C GLU A 74 -7.29 4.82 8.18
N ILE A 75 -8.57 4.89 7.82
CA ILE A 75 -9.08 5.87 6.86
C ILE A 75 -10.36 6.49 7.40
N PRO A 76 -10.76 7.66 6.89
CA PRO A 76 -12.08 8.22 7.16
C PRO A 76 -13.17 7.17 6.89
N ALA A 77 -14.06 6.95 7.86
CA ALA A 77 -15.27 6.13 7.64
C ALA A 77 -16.35 6.88 6.84
N ASN A 78 -16.04 8.11 6.40
CA ASN A 78 -16.98 9.01 5.77
C ASN A 78 -17.76 8.31 4.65
N GLY A 79 -19.08 8.52 4.63
CA GLY A 79 -20.01 7.82 3.74
C GLY A 79 -19.78 8.06 2.23
N SER A 80 -18.85 8.95 1.87
CA SER A 80 -18.50 9.29 0.50
C SER A 80 -17.56 8.29 -0.18
N ALA A 81 -16.84 7.44 0.58
CA ALA A 81 -15.88 6.48 0.05
C ALA A 81 -16.30 5.01 0.26
N PRO A 82 -17.42 4.53 -0.33
CA PRO A 82 -17.78 3.12 -0.28
C PRO A 82 -16.71 2.23 -0.90
N ARG A 83 -15.91 2.72 -1.86
CA ARG A 83 -14.85 1.96 -2.52
C ARG A 83 -13.49 2.60 -2.30
N VAL A 84 -12.53 1.81 -1.81
CA VAL A 84 -11.18 2.25 -1.49
C VAL A 84 -10.19 1.49 -2.35
N ALA A 85 -9.22 2.18 -2.93
CA ALA A 85 -8.07 1.58 -3.60
C ALA A 85 -6.81 1.75 -2.74
N LEU A 86 -6.06 0.68 -2.52
CA LEU A 86 -4.81 0.71 -1.77
C LEU A 86 -3.61 0.64 -2.73
N ALA A 87 -2.69 1.59 -2.61
CA ALA A 87 -1.36 1.50 -3.20
C ALA A 87 -0.36 1.16 -2.09
N VAL A 88 0.47 0.17 -2.33
CA VAL A 88 1.45 -0.34 -1.39
C VAL A 88 2.79 -0.42 -2.08
N GLU A 89 3.81 0.07 -1.38
CA GLU A 89 5.21 -0.07 -1.76
C GLU A 89 6.00 -0.64 -0.60
N ILE A 90 6.89 -1.58 -0.87
CA ILE A 90 7.92 -1.99 0.07
C ILE A 90 9.23 -1.41 -0.45
N ARG A 91 9.89 -0.60 0.39
CA ARG A 91 11.17 0.03 0.06
C ARG A 91 12.29 -0.53 0.91
N ARG A 92 13.49 -0.60 0.33
CA ARG A 92 14.73 -0.94 1.02
C ARG A 92 15.84 -0.05 0.49
N ALA A 93 16.57 0.62 1.38
CA ALA A 93 17.66 1.53 1.02
C ALA A 93 17.25 2.56 -0.06
N GLY A 94 16.04 3.14 0.07
CA GLY A 94 15.50 4.13 -0.86
C GLY A 94 14.88 3.58 -2.15
N ALA A 95 15.12 2.31 -2.51
CA ALA A 95 14.55 1.68 -3.69
C ALA A 95 13.23 0.97 -3.39
N VAL A 96 12.21 1.13 -4.25
CA VAL A 96 11.01 0.27 -4.24
C VAL A 96 11.43 -1.12 -4.71
N ILE A 97 11.19 -2.14 -3.90
CA ILE A 97 11.51 -3.55 -4.20
C ILE A 97 10.25 -4.39 -4.48
N PHE A 98 9.11 -3.98 -3.94
CA PHE A 98 7.81 -4.53 -4.26
C PHE A 98 6.76 -3.42 -4.33
N SER A 99 5.80 -3.56 -5.23
CA SER A 99 4.60 -2.72 -5.27
C SER A 99 3.39 -3.53 -5.73
N ASN A 100 2.19 -3.01 -5.49
CA ASN A 100 0.97 -3.57 -6.06
C ASN A 100 0.46 -2.70 -7.21
N ASP A 101 -0.46 -3.27 -8.00
CA ASP A 101 -1.32 -2.48 -8.86
C ASP A 101 -2.59 -2.12 -8.10
N ARG A 102 -2.66 -0.85 -7.66
CA ARG A 102 -3.81 -0.31 -6.91
C ARG A 102 -5.14 -0.47 -7.64
N ARG A 103 -5.13 -0.72 -8.96
CA ARG A 103 -6.35 -0.98 -9.72
C ARG A 103 -7.04 -2.29 -9.32
N TYR A 104 -6.26 -3.30 -8.93
CA TYR A 104 -6.75 -4.63 -8.54
C TYR A 104 -6.82 -4.82 -7.02
N SER A 105 -6.43 -3.82 -6.24
CA SER A 105 -6.40 -3.87 -4.76
C SER A 105 -7.43 -2.92 -4.18
N GLN A 106 -8.70 -3.19 -4.49
CA GLN A 106 -9.82 -2.35 -4.09
C GLN A 106 -10.78 -3.14 -3.21
N THR A 107 -11.39 -2.46 -2.25
CA THR A 107 -12.37 -3.06 -1.34
C THR A 107 -13.44 -2.05 -0.96
N THR A 108 -14.62 -2.55 -0.61
CA THR A 108 -15.65 -1.79 0.09
C THR A 108 -15.70 -2.12 1.59
N GLU A 109 -14.95 -3.16 1.99
CA GLU A 109 -14.97 -3.75 3.33
C GLU A 109 -13.78 -3.31 4.19
N ARG A 110 -13.63 -3.96 5.34
CA ARG A 110 -12.55 -3.74 6.31
C ARG A 110 -11.35 -4.67 6.12
N ASN A 111 -11.43 -5.65 5.22
CA ASN A 111 -10.34 -6.58 4.96
C ASN A 111 -10.00 -6.61 3.47
N LEU A 112 -8.71 -6.72 3.14
CA LEU A 112 -8.22 -6.88 1.78
C LEU A 112 -6.81 -7.50 1.76
N ASP A 113 -6.65 -8.67 1.15
CA ASP A 113 -5.31 -9.19 0.85
C ASP A 113 -4.81 -8.58 -0.46
N ILE A 114 -3.56 -8.07 -0.45
CA ILE A 114 -3.00 -7.29 -1.55
C ILE A 114 -1.91 -8.10 -2.25
N PRO A 115 -2.06 -8.46 -3.54
CA PRO A 115 -1.00 -9.10 -4.30
C PRO A 115 0.14 -8.11 -4.58
N MET A 116 1.35 -8.47 -4.18
CA MET A 116 2.58 -7.71 -4.39
C MET A 116 3.40 -8.29 -5.53
N ARG A 117 4.02 -7.43 -6.32
CA ARG A 117 4.90 -7.79 -7.44
C ARG A 117 6.26 -7.12 -7.24
N GLU A 118 7.32 -7.77 -7.73
CA GLU A 118 8.65 -7.17 -7.72
C GLU A 118 8.65 -5.86 -8.52
N ALA A 119 9.35 -4.86 -8.00
CA ALA A 119 9.51 -3.56 -8.62
C ALA A 119 11.01 -3.20 -8.62
N PRO A 120 11.61 -2.85 -9.77
CA PRO A 120 11.07 -3.08 -11.11
C PRO A 120 10.85 -4.59 -11.34
N PRO A 121 9.94 -4.98 -12.25
CA PRO A 121 9.76 -6.39 -12.59
C PRO A 121 11.09 -6.97 -13.05
N LYS A 122 11.56 -8.06 -12.44
CA LYS A 122 12.70 -8.80 -12.99
C LYS A 122 12.26 -9.37 -14.33
N LEU A 123 12.77 -8.78 -15.42
CA LEU A 123 12.68 -9.38 -16.74
C LEU A 123 13.36 -10.74 -16.64
N LYS A 124 12.60 -11.83 -16.77
CA LYS A 124 13.19 -13.12 -17.08
C LYS A 124 13.86 -12.91 -18.44
N LEU A 125 15.18 -12.77 -18.47
CA LEU A 125 15.95 -12.96 -19.70
C LEU A 125 15.65 -14.41 -20.11
N ARG A 126 14.60 -14.60 -20.93
CA ARG A 126 14.44 -15.82 -21.69
C ARG A 126 15.59 -15.79 -22.69
N GLY A 127 16.72 -16.35 -22.29
CA GLY A 127 17.81 -16.67 -23.21
C GLY A 127 17.20 -17.49 -24.33
N ARG A 128 17.01 -16.86 -25.48
CA ARG A 128 17.01 -17.57 -26.76
C ARG A 128 18.47 -17.99 -26.96
N LEU A 129 18.77 -19.23 -26.58
CA LEU A 129 19.81 -20.01 -27.22
C LEU A 129 19.33 -20.41 -28.61
#